data_AF-A0A1Y2EVI1-F1
#
_entry.id   AF-A0A1Y2EVI1-F1
#
_cell.length_a   1.000
_cell.length_b   1.000
_cell.length_c   1.000
_cell.angle_alpha   90.00
_cell.angle_beta   90.00
_cell.angle_gamma   90.00
#
_symmetry.space_group_name_H-M   'P 1'
#
loop_
_entity.id
_entity.type
_entity.pdbx_description
1 polymer ?
#
loop_
_entity_poly.entity_id
_entity_poly.type
_entity_poly.pdbx_seq_one_letter_code
_entity_poly.pdbx_strand_id
1 'polypeptide(L)' 'RLQFSPRIAVHDTYHANEYDRRGDIATCNRLTPLLAQRIKEELNSFKMDEMAVAQDSRI' A
#
# COMPACT_ATOMS: atom_id res chain seq x y z
N ARG A 1 28.02 -19.51 5.90
CA ARG A 1 27.32 -19.92 4.65
C ARG A 1 25.87 -20.19 5.02
N LEU A 2 24.93 -19.36 4.56
CA LEU A 2 23.50 -19.60 4.76
C LEU A 2 23.07 -20.80 3.90
N GLN A 3 22.31 -21.73 4.47
CA GLN A 3 21.67 -22.81 3.73
C GLN A 3 20.18 -22.79 4.05
N PHE A 4 19.35 -22.76 3.01
CA PHE A 4 17.90 -22.81 3.14
C PHE A 4 17.43 -24.27 3.20
N SER A 5 16.37 -24.51 3.96
CA SER A 5 15.71 -25.81 3.97
C SER A 5 15.17 -26.15 2.57
N PRO A 6 15.43 -27.35 2.04
CA PRO A 6 14.83 -27.80 0.78
C PRO A 6 13.37 -28.23 0.95
N ARG A 7 12.88 -28.35 2.20
CA ARG A 7 11.52 -28.75 2.50
C ARG A 7 10.63 -27.52 2.62
N ILE A 8 9.58 -27.48 1.82
CA ILE A 8 8.50 -26.49 1.90
C ILE A 8 7.38 -27.10 2.74
N ALA A 9 7.01 -26.44 3.83
CA ALA A 9 5.82 -26.77 4.61
C ALA A 9 4.68 -25.87 4.15
N VAL A 10 3.54 -26.48 3.80
CA VAL A 10 2.31 -25.77 3.43
C VAL A 10 1.24 -26.19 4.44
N HIS A 11 0.59 -25.21 5.07
CA HIS A 11 -0.51 -25.44 5.99
C HIS A 11 -1.82 -25.00 5.34
N ASP A 12 -2.89 -25.73 5.61
CA ASP A 12 -4.21 -25.36 5.14
C ASP A 12 -4.69 -24.08 5.82
N THR A 13 -5.35 -23.24 5.03
CA THR A 13 -6.01 -22.02 5.49
C THR A 13 -7.37 -21.94 4.80
N TYR A 14 -8.19 -20.96 5.19
CA TYR A 14 -9.51 -20.80 4.62
C TYR A 14 -9.47 -20.77 3.07
N HIS A 15 -10.32 -21.53 2.40
CA HIS A 15 -10.48 -21.50 0.95
C HIS A 15 -11.24 -20.24 0.50
N ALA A 16 -11.09 -19.86 -0.78
CA ALA A 16 -11.78 -18.70 -1.34
C ALA A 16 -13.32 -18.84 -1.35
N ASN A 17 -13.84 -20.07 -1.20
CA ASN A 17 -15.27 -20.34 -1.11
C ASN A 17 -15.81 -20.23 0.33
N GLU A 18 -14.92 -20.21 1.33
CA GLU A 18 -15.32 -20.12 2.74
C GLU A 18 -15.61 -18.68 3.16
N TYR A 19 -15.01 -17.70 2.48
CA TYR A 19 -15.35 -16.29 2.64
C TYR A 19 -14.93 -15.47 1.42
N ASP A 20 -15.69 -14.41 1.15
CA ASP A 20 -15.41 -13.50 0.05
C ASP A 20 -14.23 -12.58 0.40
N ARG A 21 -13.14 -12.70 -0.36
CA ARG A 21 -11.93 -11.87 -0.22
C ARG A 21 -11.93 -10.65 -1.12
N ARG A 22 -12.98 -10.46 -1.93
CA ARG A 22 -13.06 -9.33 -2.86
C ARG A 22 -13.26 -8.05 -2.04
N GLY A 23 -12.34 -7.11 -2.20
CA GLY A 23 -12.54 -5.75 -1.74
C GLY A 23 -13.45 -4.98 -2.69
N ASP A 24 -13.92 -3.81 -2.24
CA ASP A 24 -14.58 -2.86 -3.11
C ASP A 24 -13.63 -2.35 -4.20
N ILE A 25 -14.21 -1.74 -5.24
CA ILE A 25 -13.42 -1.04 -6.28
C ILE A 25 -12.46 -0.07 -5.60
N ALA A 26 -11.16 -0.18 -5.92
CA ALA A 26 -10.14 0.67 -5.32
C ALA A 26 -10.44 2.16 -5.56
N THR A 27 -10.18 2.99 -4.55
CA THR A 27 -10.44 4.45 -4.60
C THR A 27 -9.77 5.13 -5.78
N CYS A 28 -8.58 4.67 -6.19
CA CYS A 28 -7.86 5.19 -7.34
C CYS A 28 -8.65 5.08 -8.66
N ASN A 29 -9.52 4.07 -8.80
CA ASN A 29 -10.36 3.89 -9.99
C ASN A 29 -11.52 4.89 -10.06
N ARG A 30 -11.82 5.60 -8.97
CA ARG A 30 -12.90 6.60 -8.91
C ARG A 30 -12.37 8.04 -8.93
N LEU A 31 -11.07 8.24 -9.15
CA LEU A 31 -10.48 9.57 -9.16
C LEU A 31 -10.96 10.37 -10.37
N THR A 32 -11.60 11.50 -10.10
CA THR A 32 -11.78 12.54 -11.10
C THR A 32 -10.52 13.42 -11.16
N PRO A 33 -10.25 14.13 -12.27
CA PRO A 33 -9.10 15.03 -12.36
C PRO A 33 -9.05 16.06 -11.23
N LEU A 34 -10.21 16.61 -10.84
CA LEU A 34 -10.32 17.56 -9.74
C LEU A 34 -9.96 16.92 -8.38
N LEU A 35 -10.45 15.71 -8.12
CA LEU A 35 -10.17 15.01 -6.87
C LEU A 35 -8.67 14.64 -6.77
N ALA A 36 -8.08 14.19 -7.87
CA ALA A 36 -6.65 13.89 -7.94
C ALA A 36 -5.80 15.14 -7.65
N GLN A 37 -6.19 16.31 -8.19
CA GLN A 37 -5.50 17.57 -7.94
C GLN A 37 -5.56 17.96 -6.45
N ARG A 38 -6.74 17.82 -5.81
CA ARG A 38 -6.89 18.09 -4.37
C ARG A 38 -6.03 17.19 -3.50
N ILE A 39 -6.03 15.88 -3.79
CA ILE A 39 -5.19 14.91 -3.07
C ILE A 39 -3.70 15.26 -3.22
N LYS A 40 -3.28 15.68 -4.42
CA LYS A 40 -1.90 16.10 -4.66
C LYS A 40 -1.52 17.33 -3.82
N GLU A 41 -2.38 18.33 -3.77
CA GLU A 41 -2.15 19.54 -2.97
C GLU A 41 -2.04 19.20 -1.48
N GLU A 42 -2.98 18.40 -0.96
CA GLU A 42 -2.99 17.93 0.42
C GLU A 42 -1.71 17.15 0.78
N LEU A 43 -1.32 16.19 -0.07
CA LEU A 43 -0.10 15.40 0.16
C LEU A 43 1.17 16.23 0.07
N ASN A 44 1.22 17.24 -0.81
CA ASN A 44 2.37 18.12 -0.89
C ASN A 44 2.51 18.95 0.39
N SER A 45 1.42 19.54 0.90
CA SER A 45 1.46 20.27 2.18
C SER A 45 1.89 19.37 3.32
N PHE A 46 1.30 18.17 3.45
CA PHE A 46 1.68 17.21 4.48
C PHE A 46 3.18 16.85 4.41
N LYS A 47 3.69 16.55 3.21
CA LYS A 47 5.10 16.18 3.02
C LYS A 47 6.07 17.31 3.38
N MET A 48 5.67 18.56 3.19
CA MET A 48 6.51 19.73 3.42
C MET A 48 6.48 20.20 4.87
N ASP A 49 5.29 20.24 5.47
CA ASP A 49 5.06 20.94 6.73
C ASP A 49 4.98 19.99 7.93
N GLU A 50 4.51 18.75 7.74
CA GLU A 50 4.22 17.81 8.83
C GLU A 50 5.13 16.58 8.83
N MET A 51 5.50 16.07 7.65
CA MET A 51 6.23 14.81 7.54
C MET A 51 7.69 14.96 7.97
N ALA A 52 8.04 14.31 9.08
CA ALA A 52 9.42 14.25 9.55
C ALA A 52 10.27 13.37 8.62
N VAL A 53 11.07 14.00 7.77
CA VAL A 53 12.08 13.34 6.93
C VAL A 53 13.47 13.76 7.39
N ALA A 54 14.38 12.79 7.50
CA ALA A 54 15.80 13.06 7.75
C ALA A 54 16.37 13.95 6.64
N GLN A 55 17.24 14.91 6.98
CA GLN A 55 17.70 15.94 6.03
C GLN A 55 18.40 15.34 4.79
N ASP A 56 19.15 14.26 4.98
CA ASP A 56 19.85 13.51 3.92
C ASP A 56 18.91 12.81 2.94
N SER A 57 17.64 12.65 3.30
CA SER A 57 16.63 11.91 2.55
C SER A 57 15.56 12.82 1.93
N ARG A 58 15.77 14.15 1.92
CA ARG A 58 14.80 15.16 1.41
C ARG A 58 14.97 15.54 -0.06
N ILE A 59 15.90 14.90 -0.78
CA ILE A 59 16.32 15.26 -2.14
C ILE A 59 15.81 14.22 -3.14
#